data_AF-A0A7N0VH30-F1
#
_entry.id   AF-A0A7N0VH30-F1
#
_cell.length_a   1.000
_cell.length_b   1.000
_cell.length_c   1.000
_cell.angle_alpha   90.00
_cell.angle_beta   90.00
_cell.angle_gamma   90.00
#
_symmetry.space_group_name_H-M   'P 1'
#
loop_
_entity.id
_entity.type
_entity.pdbx_description
1 polymer ?
#
loop_
_entity_poly.entity_id
_entity_poly.type
_entity_poly.pdbx_seq_one_letter_code
_entity_poly.pdbx_strand_id
1 'polypeptide(L)'
;MKPAELLELDLVLRDHVPVIKRFTGGGTVIVDSGTVFVTFICNKDAVPGLQPYPRPIMSWSSLVYNEVFQGTRNFNLRENDYVFGNLKFGGNAQSITKNRWVHHTSFLWDFEEKNMSYLKHPAKAPDYRQARSHLEFICRMKDYIPRSIFIDKTIRALSSHFTVSPTTLEEAPTDPHFEPSTKLLTTQDLETAASSSSP
;
A
#
# COMPACT_ATOMS: atom_id res chain seq x y z
N MET A 1 -9.19 12.24 10.40
CA MET A 1 -8.66 11.04 11.07
C MET A 1 -7.56 11.52 11.99
N LYS A 2 -7.65 11.19 13.29
CA LYS A 2 -6.73 11.71 14.30
C LYS A 2 -5.57 10.72 14.47
N PRO A 3 -4.29 11.16 14.50
CA PRO A 3 -3.15 10.26 14.70
C PRO A 3 -3.29 9.35 15.93
N ALA A 4 -3.85 9.87 17.03
CA ALA A 4 -4.08 9.14 18.28
C ALA A 4 -5.02 7.94 18.15
N GLU A 5 -5.89 7.90 17.13
CA GLU A 5 -6.79 6.77 16.86
C GLU A 5 -6.09 5.64 16.09
N LEU A 6 -4.91 5.91 15.51
CA LEU A 6 -4.24 5.03 14.55
C LEU A 6 -2.87 4.54 15.03
N LEU A 7 -2.22 5.34 15.90
CA LEU A 7 -0.82 5.17 16.26
C LEU A 7 -0.65 5.07 17.78
N GLU A 8 0.33 4.26 18.19
CA GLU A 8 0.89 4.32 19.54
C GLU A 8 1.84 5.51 19.64
N LEU A 9 1.29 6.69 19.94
CA LEU A 9 1.99 7.97 19.84
C LEU A 9 3.23 8.06 20.74
N ASP A 10 3.22 7.47 21.93
CA ASP A 10 4.38 7.46 22.82
C ASP A 10 5.57 6.73 22.21
N LEU A 11 5.33 5.58 21.57
CA LEU A 11 6.37 4.81 20.90
C LEU A 11 6.88 5.55 19.66
N VAL A 12 5.96 6.12 18.87
CA VAL A 12 6.29 6.89 17.66
C VAL A 12 7.14 8.12 18.00
N LEU A 13 6.80 8.87 19.05
CA LEU A 13 7.54 10.04 19.51
C LEU A 13 8.92 9.66 20.06
N ARG A 14 8.97 8.64 20.93
CA ARG A 14 10.21 8.13 21.53
C ARG A 14 11.22 7.65 20.49
N ASP A 15 10.74 6.91 19.50
CA ASP A 15 11.60 6.30 18.48
C ASP A 15 11.77 7.20 17.24
N HIS A 16 11.25 8.45 17.31
CA HIS A 16 11.32 9.46 16.25
C HIS A 16 10.86 8.97 14.88
N VAL A 17 9.78 8.18 14.85
CA VAL A 17 9.23 7.60 13.60
C VAL A 17 8.48 8.68 12.82
N PRO A 18 8.87 8.99 11.57
CA PRO A 18 8.17 9.98 10.76
C PRO A 18 6.74 9.55 10.42
N VAL A 19 5.78 10.45 10.63
CA VAL A 19 4.36 10.20 10.31
C VAL A 19 3.96 11.03 9.10
N ILE A 20 3.58 10.36 8.02
CA ILE A 20 3.22 11.00 6.75
C ILE A 20 1.76 10.72 6.43
N LYS A 21 0.96 11.79 6.27
CA LYS A 21 -0.39 11.72 5.71
C LYS A 21 -0.30 11.77 4.19
N ARG A 22 -0.47 10.61 3.54
CA ARG A 22 -0.51 10.49 2.08
C ARG A 22 -1.79 11.11 1.49
N PHE A 23 -1.75 11.36 0.17
CA PHE A 23 -2.88 11.93 -0.59
C PHE A 23 -4.00 10.93 -0.92
N THR A 24 -3.72 9.61 -0.87
CA THR A 24 -4.74 8.57 -1.07
C THR A 24 -5.46 8.23 0.23
N GLY A 25 -6.69 7.73 0.13
CA GLY A 25 -7.44 7.22 1.29
C GLY A 25 -6.92 5.87 1.81
N GLY A 26 -7.59 5.30 2.81
CA GLY A 26 -7.30 3.98 3.38
C GLY A 26 -6.69 4.02 4.77
N GLY A 27 -6.24 2.86 5.26
CA GLY A 27 -5.65 2.70 6.60
C GLY A 27 -4.20 3.17 6.69
N THR A 28 -3.64 3.10 7.90
CA THR A 28 -2.22 3.38 8.19
C THR A 28 -1.39 2.14 7.91
N VAL A 29 -0.21 2.35 7.33
CA VAL A 29 0.79 1.29 7.10
C VAL A 29 2.13 1.76 7.67
N ILE A 30 2.95 0.81 8.08
CA ILE A 30 4.37 1.04 8.36
C ILE A 30 5.16 0.82 7.09
N VAL A 31 6.17 1.66 6.89
CA VAL A 31 7.06 1.62 5.74
C VAL A 31 8.49 1.54 6.25
N ASP A 32 9.21 0.51 5.83
CA ASP A 32 10.61 0.26 6.16
C ASP A 32 11.39 -0.22 4.92
N SER A 33 12.67 -0.57 5.09
CA SER A 33 13.51 -1.12 4.02
C SER A 33 12.99 -2.46 3.46
N GLY A 34 12.13 -3.15 4.21
CA GLY A 34 11.41 -4.35 3.85
C GLY A 34 10.07 -4.09 3.16
N THR A 35 9.77 -2.86 2.77
CA THR A 35 8.54 -2.51 2.04
C THR A 35 8.82 -2.29 0.55
N VAL A 36 8.06 -2.93 -0.32
CA VAL A 36 8.14 -2.73 -1.78
C VAL A 36 6.86 -2.06 -2.27
N PHE A 37 6.99 -0.95 -3.00
CA PHE A 37 5.85 -0.29 -3.62
C PHE A 37 5.76 -0.61 -5.10
N VAL A 38 4.54 -0.89 -5.56
CA VAL A 38 4.19 -0.85 -6.98
C VAL A 38 3.04 0.14 -7.13
N THR A 39 3.14 1.04 -8.09
CA THR A 39 2.12 2.04 -8.36
C THR A 39 1.77 2.04 -9.84
N PHE A 40 0.49 1.89 -10.15
CA PHE A 40 -0.06 2.16 -11.48
C PHE A 40 -0.58 3.60 -11.50
N ILE A 41 -0.01 4.42 -12.40
CA ILE A 41 -0.45 5.79 -12.66
C ILE A 41 -0.98 5.82 -14.08
N CYS A 42 -2.29 5.99 -14.25
CA CYS A 42 -2.94 5.75 -15.52
C CYS A 42 -3.89 6.89 -15.91
N ASN A 43 -4.00 7.14 -17.22
CA ASN A 43 -5.14 7.88 -17.77
C ASN A 43 -6.42 7.07 -17.54
N LYS A 44 -7.56 7.77 -17.46
CA LYS A 44 -8.88 7.13 -17.22
C LYS A 44 -9.23 6.04 -18.25
N ASP A 45 -8.71 6.16 -19.45
CA ASP A 45 -8.95 5.34 -20.63
C ASP A 45 -7.76 4.44 -21.01
N ALA A 46 -6.72 4.40 -20.18
CA ALA A 46 -5.53 3.57 -20.42
C ALA A 46 -5.86 2.06 -20.46
N VAL A 47 -6.91 1.64 -19.76
CA VAL A 47 -7.40 0.25 -19.76
C VAL A 47 -8.80 0.24 -20.38
N PRO A 48 -8.98 -0.37 -21.57
CA PRO A 48 -10.28 -0.42 -22.23
C PRO A 48 -11.39 -1.00 -21.35
N GLY A 49 -12.51 -0.30 -21.23
CA GLY A 49 -13.68 -0.73 -20.47
C GLY A 49 -13.54 -0.62 -18.94
N LEU A 50 -12.37 -0.27 -18.40
CA LEU A 50 -12.17 -0.12 -16.96
C LEU A 50 -12.86 1.15 -16.46
N GLN A 51 -13.79 0.98 -15.53
CA GLN A 51 -14.40 2.12 -14.85
C GLN A 51 -13.43 2.66 -13.77
N PRO A 52 -13.19 3.97 -13.68
CA PRO A 52 -12.23 4.55 -12.73
C PRO A 52 -12.84 4.63 -11.33
N TYR A 53 -13.18 3.47 -10.74
CA TYR A 53 -13.65 3.34 -9.36
C TYR A 53 -12.74 2.37 -8.61
N PRO A 54 -12.66 2.45 -7.26
CA PRO A 54 -11.72 1.65 -6.49
C PRO A 54 -11.83 0.14 -6.77
N ARG A 55 -13.05 -0.41 -6.73
CA ARG A 55 -13.27 -1.86 -6.91
C ARG A 55 -12.90 -2.35 -8.32
N PRO A 56 -13.39 -1.75 -9.43
CA PRO A 56 -12.93 -2.12 -10.77
C PRO A 56 -11.41 -2.04 -10.96
N ILE A 57 -10.75 -0.96 -10.49
CA ILE A 57 -9.30 -0.80 -10.59
C ILE A 57 -8.59 -1.96 -9.87
N MET A 58 -9.05 -2.31 -8.67
CA MET A 58 -8.51 -3.44 -7.91
C MET A 58 -8.76 -4.79 -8.56
N SER A 59 -9.95 -4.99 -9.12
CA SER A 59 -10.26 -6.19 -9.88
C SER A 59 -9.29 -6.33 -11.06
N TRP A 60 -9.04 -5.25 -11.80
CA TRP A 60 -8.08 -5.24 -12.90
C TRP A 60 -6.65 -5.53 -12.44
N SER A 61 -6.14 -4.83 -11.42
CA SER A 61 -4.78 -5.07 -10.93
C SER A 61 -4.60 -6.48 -10.37
N SER A 62 -5.66 -7.09 -9.82
CA SER A 62 -5.62 -8.49 -9.40
C SER A 62 -5.49 -9.47 -10.57
N LEU A 63 -5.95 -9.13 -11.78
CA LEU A 63 -5.68 -9.95 -12.97
C LEU A 63 -4.19 -9.94 -13.33
N VAL A 64 -3.56 -8.77 -13.31
CA VAL A 64 -2.10 -8.65 -13.52
C VAL A 64 -1.36 -9.49 -12.48
N TYR A 65 -1.71 -9.35 -11.20
CA TYR A 65 -1.03 -10.10 -10.14
C TYR A 65 -1.35 -11.60 -10.12
N ASN A 66 -2.50 -12.05 -10.63
CA ASN A 66 -2.77 -13.48 -10.82
C ASN A 66 -1.71 -14.13 -11.71
N GLU A 67 -1.29 -13.46 -12.79
CA GLU A 67 -0.20 -13.93 -13.65
C GLU A 67 1.14 -13.91 -12.92
N VAL A 68 1.42 -12.84 -12.16
CA VAL A 68 2.67 -12.70 -11.38
C VAL A 68 2.83 -13.82 -10.35
N PHE A 69 1.75 -14.18 -9.65
CA PHE A 69 1.79 -15.19 -8.58
C PHE A 69 1.42 -16.59 -9.05
N GLN A 70 1.24 -16.79 -10.36
CA GLN A 70 1.02 -18.12 -10.92
C GLN A 70 2.17 -19.06 -10.52
N GLY A 71 1.81 -20.18 -9.88
CA GLY A 71 2.75 -21.19 -9.40
C GLY A 71 3.41 -20.90 -8.04
N THR A 72 3.08 -19.81 -7.34
CA THR A 72 3.65 -19.48 -6.02
C THR A 72 2.77 -20.01 -4.87
N ARG A 73 1.60 -19.41 -4.67
CA ARG A 73 0.58 -19.79 -3.68
C ARG A 73 -0.76 -19.23 -4.15
N ASN A 74 -1.86 -19.60 -3.49
CA ASN A 74 -3.21 -19.12 -3.81
C ASN A 74 -3.36 -17.61 -3.54
N PHE A 75 -2.87 -16.78 -4.47
CA PHE A 75 -3.07 -15.34 -4.49
C PHE A 75 -4.54 -15.01 -4.69
N ASN A 76 -5.07 -14.08 -3.89
CA ASN A 76 -6.41 -13.57 -4.07
C ASN A 76 -6.45 -12.08 -3.75
N LEU A 77 -7.41 -11.40 -4.38
CA LEU A 77 -7.89 -10.12 -3.89
C LEU A 77 -9.01 -10.36 -2.86
N ARG A 78 -8.85 -9.84 -1.64
CA ARG A 78 -9.88 -9.89 -0.60
C ARG A 78 -10.12 -8.51 -0.03
N GLU A 79 -11.35 -8.01 -0.24
CA GLU A 79 -11.71 -6.62 0.06
C GLU A 79 -10.69 -5.66 -0.57
N ASN A 80 -9.84 -5.01 0.24
CA ASN A 80 -8.81 -4.08 -0.21
C ASN A 80 -7.38 -4.65 -0.19
N ASP A 81 -7.23 -5.95 0.10
CA ASP A 81 -5.95 -6.59 0.37
C ASP A 81 -5.58 -7.63 -0.69
N TYR A 82 -4.28 -7.77 -0.92
CA TYR A 82 -3.70 -8.93 -1.58
C TYR A 82 -3.26 -9.95 -0.54
N VAL A 83 -3.69 -11.20 -0.74
CA VAL A 83 -3.51 -12.27 0.25
C VAL A 83 -2.97 -13.54 -0.40
N PHE A 84 -2.17 -14.29 0.34
CA PHE A 84 -1.88 -15.70 0.06
C PHE A 84 -2.73 -16.55 1.00
N GLY A 85 -3.79 -17.18 0.46
CA GLY A 85 -4.81 -17.82 1.29
C GLY A 85 -5.54 -16.82 2.19
N ASN A 86 -5.25 -16.83 3.48
CA ASN A 86 -5.84 -15.92 4.48
C ASN A 86 -4.80 -14.95 5.11
N LEU A 87 -3.58 -14.91 4.58
CA LEU A 87 -2.50 -14.05 5.07
C LEU A 87 -2.31 -12.88 4.12
N LYS A 88 -2.47 -11.66 4.65
CA LYS A 88 -2.26 -10.42 3.91
C LYS A 88 -0.77 -10.19 3.65
N PHE A 89 -0.44 -9.80 2.43
CA PHE A 89 0.92 -9.37 2.08
C PHE A 89 0.94 -8.09 1.25
N GLY A 90 -0.21 -7.60 0.77
CA GLY A 90 -0.32 -6.35 0.04
C GLY A 90 -1.49 -5.49 0.53
N GLY A 91 -1.24 -4.21 0.78
CA GLY A 91 -2.28 -3.22 1.10
C GLY A 91 -2.44 -2.21 -0.02
N ASN A 92 -3.67 -2.02 -0.50
CA ASN A 92 -3.98 -1.16 -1.63
C ASN A 92 -4.63 0.17 -1.22
N ALA A 93 -4.34 1.23 -1.98
CA ALA A 93 -5.05 2.49 -1.90
C ALA A 93 -5.04 3.22 -3.25
N GLN A 94 -6.02 4.09 -3.46
CA GLN A 94 -6.26 4.77 -4.73
C GLN A 94 -6.49 6.26 -4.55
N SER A 95 -6.18 7.02 -5.60
CA SER A 95 -6.69 8.36 -5.84
C SER A 95 -7.25 8.41 -7.25
N ILE A 96 -8.46 8.95 -7.39
CA ILE A 96 -9.17 9.03 -8.66
C ILE A 96 -9.52 10.48 -8.90
N THR A 97 -9.15 10.97 -10.08
CA THR A 97 -9.47 12.31 -10.58
C THR A 97 -10.30 12.19 -11.86
N LYS A 98 -10.73 13.31 -12.43
CA LYS A 98 -11.53 13.33 -13.67
C LYS A 98 -10.88 12.56 -14.82
N ASN A 99 -9.56 12.65 -14.97
CA ASN A 99 -8.83 12.16 -16.16
C ASN A 99 -7.79 11.09 -15.85
N ARG A 100 -7.48 10.85 -14.57
CA ARG A 100 -6.42 9.95 -14.14
C ARG A 100 -6.80 9.20 -12.89
N TRP A 101 -6.21 8.04 -12.70
CA TRP A 101 -6.27 7.31 -11.45
C TRP A 101 -4.89 6.79 -11.07
N VAL A 102 -4.69 6.65 -9.77
CA VAL A 102 -3.51 6.07 -9.16
C VAL A 102 -3.97 4.88 -8.32
N HIS A 103 -3.31 3.75 -8.48
CA HIS A 103 -3.43 2.59 -7.60
C HIS A 103 -2.04 2.24 -7.10
N HIS A 104 -1.81 2.38 -5.81
CA HIS A 104 -0.57 1.90 -5.20
C HIS A 104 -0.81 0.71 -4.28
N THR A 105 0.19 -0.16 -4.27
CA THR A 105 0.25 -1.31 -3.39
C THR A 105 1.52 -1.22 -2.56
N SER A 106 1.35 -1.35 -1.25
CA SER A 106 2.45 -1.63 -0.32
C SER A 106 2.57 -3.13 -0.13
N PHE A 107 3.65 -3.71 -0.64
CA PHE A 107 3.97 -5.12 -0.44
C PHE A 107 4.86 -5.29 0.79
N LEU A 108 4.43 -6.16 1.69
CA LEU A 108 5.14 -6.57 2.91
C LEU A 108 6.25 -7.54 2.53
N TRP A 109 7.38 -7.02 2.04
CA TRP A 109 8.45 -7.86 1.51
C TRP A 109 9.20 -8.60 2.61
N ASP A 110 9.81 -7.85 3.52
CA ASP A 110 10.61 -8.35 4.65
C ASP A 110 10.53 -7.40 5.84
N PHE A 111 9.30 -7.11 6.29
CA PHE A 111 9.05 -6.14 7.35
C PHE A 111 9.67 -6.56 8.69
N GLU A 112 10.05 -5.57 9.50
CA GLU A 112 10.47 -5.79 10.89
C GLU A 112 9.25 -5.85 11.81
N GLU A 113 9.08 -6.96 12.55
CA GLU A 113 7.87 -7.19 13.38
C GLU A 113 7.70 -6.14 14.48
N LYS A 114 8.82 -5.69 15.06
CA LYS A 114 8.81 -4.64 16.08
C LYS A 114 8.13 -3.37 15.58
N ASN A 115 8.23 -3.04 14.28
CA ASN A 115 7.65 -1.81 13.76
C ASN A 115 6.11 -1.87 13.75
N MET A 116 5.53 -3.08 13.78
CA MET A 116 4.08 -3.23 13.85
C MET A 116 3.49 -2.77 15.18
N SER A 117 4.32 -2.62 16.23
CA SER A 117 3.86 -2.09 17.53
C SER A 117 3.55 -0.60 17.51
N TYR A 118 3.93 0.13 16.46
CA TYR A 118 3.57 1.54 16.31
C TYR A 118 2.12 1.75 15.88
N LEU A 119 1.44 0.69 15.40
CA LEU A 119 0.06 0.75 14.92
C LEU A 119 -0.92 0.27 15.99
N LYS A 120 -1.96 1.07 16.22
CA LYS A 120 -3.13 0.62 16.99
C LYS A 120 -3.92 -0.41 16.20
N HIS A 121 -4.71 -1.22 16.91
CA HIS A 121 -5.67 -2.10 16.25
C HIS A 121 -6.68 -1.24 15.47
N PRO A 122 -6.88 -1.48 14.16
CA PRO A 122 -7.78 -0.63 13.38
C PRO A 122 -9.22 -0.79 13.89
N ALA A 123 -9.94 0.33 14.00
CA ALA A 123 -11.36 0.36 14.38
C ALA A 123 -12.24 -0.41 13.38
N LYS A 124 -11.80 -0.45 12.11
CA LYS A 124 -12.42 -1.26 11.05
C LYS A 124 -11.37 -2.19 10.47
N ALA A 125 -11.55 -3.48 10.69
CA ALA A 125 -10.75 -4.55 10.09
C ALA A 125 -11.60 -5.31 9.06
N PRO A 126 -10.98 -5.93 8.05
CA PRO A 126 -11.71 -6.80 7.14
C PRO A 126 -12.22 -8.04 7.87
N ASP A 127 -13.39 -8.55 7.47
CA ASP A 127 -14.08 -9.62 8.21
C ASP A 127 -13.23 -10.90 8.27
N TYR A 128 -12.48 -11.19 7.20
CA TYR A 128 -11.59 -12.34 7.12
C TYR A 128 -10.35 -12.25 8.03
N ARG A 129 -10.10 -11.11 8.67
CA ARG A 129 -9.08 -11.02 9.73
C ARG A 129 -9.44 -11.89 10.92
N GLN A 130 -10.73 -12.07 11.22
CA GLN A 130 -11.21 -12.93 12.31
C GLN A 130 -10.53 -12.61 13.66
N ALA A 131 -10.41 -11.31 13.98
CA ALA A 131 -9.77 -10.80 15.20
C ALA A 131 -8.31 -11.24 15.44
N ARG A 132 -7.63 -11.82 14.45
CA ARG A 132 -6.22 -12.18 14.52
C ARG A 132 -5.34 -10.97 14.83
N SER A 133 -4.28 -11.19 15.61
CA SER A 133 -3.22 -10.21 15.81
C SER A 133 -2.56 -9.84 14.48
N HIS A 134 -1.74 -8.77 14.48
CA HIS A 134 -1.10 -8.33 13.25
C HIS A 134 -0.23 -9.44 12.63
N LEU A 135 0.60 -10.10 13.44
CA LEU A 135 1.55 -11.14 12.98
C LEU A 135 0.87 -12.44 12.54
N GLU A 136 -0.31 -12.76 13.08
CA GLU A 136 -1.12 -13.90 12.61
C GLU A 136 -1.92 -13.59 11.33
N PHE A 137 -2.05 -12.31 11.00
CA PHE A 137 -2.84 -11.83 9.87
C PHE A 137 -2.01 -11.59 8.61
N ILE A 138 -0.73 -11.24 8.76
CA ILE A 138 0.15 -10.89 7.63
C ILE A 138 1.20 -11.96 7.37
N CYS A 139 1.86 -11.87 6.22
CA CYS A 139 3.06 -12.66 5.93
C CYS A 139 4.08 -11.85 5.12
N ARG A 140 5.34 -12.29 5.18
CA ARG A 140 6.43 -11.73 4.37
C ARG A 140 6.38 -12.32 2.97
N MET A 141 6.45 -11.48 1.96
CA MET A 141 6.41 -11.90 0.57
C MET A 141 7.71 -12.60 0.14
N LYS A 142 8.85 -12.26 0.75
CA LYS A 142 10.15 -12.88 0.45
C LYS A 142 10.17 -14.40 0.66
N ASP A 143 9.30 -14.90 1.56
CA ASP A 143 9.20 -16.33 1.89
C ASP A 143 8.52 -17.13 0.77
N TYR A 144 7.93 -16.44 -0.22
CA TYR A 144 7.15 -17.05 -1.30
C TYR A 144 7.76 -16.81 -2.69
N ILE A 145 8.43 -15.68 -2.90
CA ILE A 145 8.96 -15.31 -4.21
C ILE A 145 10.20 -14.42 -4.06
N PRO A 146 11.30 -14.69 -4.80
CA PRO A 146 12.45 -13.79 -4.85
C PRO A 146 12.10 -12.44 -5.51
N ARG A 147 12.78 -11.35 -5.09
CA ARG A 147 12.44 -9.99 -5.53
C ARG A 147 12.65 -9.78 -7.03
N SER A 148 13.74 -10.31 -7.56
CA SER A 148 14.03 -10.31 -9.00
C SER A 148 12.91 -11.01 -9.78
N ILE A 149 12.50 -12.20 -9.34
CA ILE A 149 11.43 -12.97 -10.00
C ILE A 149 10.10 -12.23 -9.94
N PHE A 150 9.76 -11.58 -8.82
CA PHE A 150 8.56 -10.74 -8.73
C PHE A 150 8.58 -9.59 -9.74
N ILE A 151 9.70 -8.86 -9.85
CA ILE A 151 9.86 -7.76 -10.80
C ILE A 151 9.75 -8.28 -12.23
N ASP A 152 10.49 -9.33 -12.58
CA ASP A 152 10.49 -9.93 -13.93
C ASP A 152 9.09 -10.40 -14.34
N LYS A 153 8.40 -11.10 -13.44
CA LYS A 153 7.03 -11.54 -13.70
C LYS A 153 6.05 -10.38 -13.81
N THR A 154 6.22 -9.32 -13.03
CA THR A 154 5.39 -8.10 -13.12
C THR A 154 5.58 -7.42 -14.47
N ILE A 155 6.81 -7.30 -14.96
CA ILE A 155 7.09 -6.75 -16.29
C ILE A 155 6.43 -7.62 -17.36
N ARG A 156 6.59 -8.95 -17.30
CA ARG A 156 5.98 -9.88 -18.26
C ARG A 156 4.45 -9.81 -18.27
N ALA A 157 3.82 -9.79 -17.10
CA ALA A 157 2.36 -9.67 -16.97
C ALA A 157 1.83 -8.31 -17.48
N LEU A 158 2.64 -7.25 -17.43
CA LEU A 158 2.30 -5.98 -18.06
C LEU A 158 2.51 -6.03 -19.58
N SER A 159 3.58 -6.68 -20.05
CA SER A 159 3.89 -6.80 -21.48
C SER A 159 2.86 -7.62 -22.27
N SER A 160 2.03 -8.43 -21.62
CA SER A 160 0.90 -9.12 -22.27
C SER A 160 -0.25 -8.18 -22.67
N HIS A 161 -0.32 -6.99 -22.07
CA HIS A 161 -1.40 -6.01 -22.26
C HIS A 161 -0.94 -4.64 -22.73
N PHE A 162 0.33 -4.29 -22.50
CA PHE A 162 0.90 -2.98 -22.80
C PHE A 162 2.26 -3.11 -23.48
N THR A 163 2.62 -2.11 -24.28
CA THR A 163 4.01 -1.90 -24.65
C THR A 163 4.75 -1.36 -23.43
N VAL A 164 5.73 -2.11 -22.93
CA VAL A 164 6.47 -1.77 -21.71
C VAL A 164 7.90 -1.38 -22.09
N SER A 165 8.33 -0.23 -21.59
CA SER A 165 9.73 0.23 -21.67
C SER A 165 10.20 0.66 -20.27
N PRO A 166 11.40 0.23 -19.83
CA PRO A 166 11.98 0.73 -18.59
C PRO A 166 12.32 2.22 -18.71
N THR A 167 12.21 2.94 -17.60
CA THR A 167 12.60 4.35 -17.48
C THR A 167 13.17 4.60 -16.09
N THR A 168 13.95 5.66 -15.94
CA THR A 168 14.51 6.10 -14.66
C THR A 168 13.64 7.18 -14.01
N LEU A 169 13.87 7.48 -12.73
CA LEU A 169 13.11 8.55 -12.06
C LEU A 169 13.52 9.92 -12.61
N GLU A 170 14.77 10.05 -13.03
CA GLU A 170 15.36 11.25 -13.61
C GLU A 170 14.75 11.61 -14.97
N GLU A 171 14.25 10.61 -15.69
CA GLU A 171 13.54 10.77 -16.97
C GLU A 171 12.05 11.12 -16.78
N ALA A 172 11.52 10.99 -15.56
CA ALA A 172 10.12 11.26 -15.31
C ALA A 172 9.81 12.76 -15.46
N PRO A 173 8.71 13.14 -16.13
CA PRO A 173 8.36 14.55 -16.31
C PRO A 173 8.11 15.22 -14.96
N THR A 174 8.73 16.38 -14.75
CA THR A 174 8.53 17.22 -13.59
C THR A 174 7.53 18.33 -13.91
N ASP A 175 6.68 18.67 -12.95
CA ASP A 175 5.80 19.82 -13.03
C ASP A 175 6.22 20.82 -11.94
N PRO A 176 6.80 21.98 -12.30
CA PRO A 176 7.25 22.97 -11.33
C PRO A 176 6.10 23.61 -10.55
N HIS A 177 4.86 23.44 -11.00
CA HIS A 177 3.66 23.94 -10.32
C HIS A 177 2.95 22.86 -9.49
N PHE A 178 3.50 21.65 -9.43
CA PHE A 178 2.92 20.59 -8.62
C PHE A 178 3.12 20.86 -7.12
N GLU A 179 2.02 21.09 -6.42
CA GLU A 179 1.99 21.16 -4.97
C GLU A 179 1.56 19.80 -4.37
N PRO A 180 2.45 19.08 -3.67
CA PRO A 180 2.09 17.81 -3.06
C PRO A 180 1.08 18.03 -1.92
N SER A 181 -0.03 17.29 -1.96
CA SER A 181 -1.02 17.27 -0.86
C SER A 181 -0.64 16.32 0.29
N THR A 182 0.43 15.55 0.12
CA THR A 182 1.04 14.75 1.19
C THR A 182 1.61 15.67 2.26
N LYS A 183 1.35 15.36 3.53
CA LYS A 183 1.81 16.17 4.67
C LYS A 183 2.64 15.34 5.64
N LEU A 184 3.86 15.80 5.94
CA LEU A 184 4.62 15.31 7.09
C LEU A 184 4.04 15.94 8.35
N LEU A 185 3.70 15.13 9.34
CA LEU A 185 3.24 15.61 10.64
C LEU A 185 4.46 15.97 11.48
N THR A 186 4.41 17.17 12.08
CA THR A 186 5.45 17.64 12.98
C THR A 186 5.37 16.95 14.33
N THR A 187 6.45 16.98 15.11
CA THR A 187 6.43 16.52 16.51
C THR A 187 5.33 17.21 17.31
N GLN A 188 5.15 18.52 17.11
CA GLN A 188 4.09 19.30 17.75
C GLN A 188 2.68 18.81 17.38
N ASP A 189 2.45 18.42 16.11
CA ASP A 189 1.17 17.86 15.68
C ASP A 189 0.87 16.54 16.42
N LEU A 190 1.89 15.71 16.61
CA LEU A 190 1.78 14.42 17.28
C LEU A 190 1.60 14.56 18.81
N GLU A 191 2.33 15.47 19.45
CA GLU A 191 2.19 15.79 20.89
C GLU A 191 0.80 16.38 21.20
N THR A 192 0.32 17.26 20.33
CA THR A 192 -1.04 17.82 20.44
C THR A 192 -2.10 16.72 20.28
N ALA A 193 -1.88 15.77 19.37
CA ALA A 193 -2.76 14.62 19.21
C ALA A 193 -2.73 13.69 20.43
N ALA A 194 -1.57 13.46 21.05
CA ALA A 194 -1.44 12.66 22.27
C ALA A 194 -2.18 13.31 23.44
N SER A 195 -1.95 14.60 23.67
CA SER A 195 -2.56 15.37 24.77
C SER A 195 -4.09 15.45 24.68
N SER A 196 -4.65 15.48 23.47
CA SER A 196 -6.10 15.50 23.24
C SER A 196 -6.78 14.13 23.33
N SER A 197 -6.00 13.06 23.51
CA SER A 197 -6.49 11.69 23.66
C SER A 197 -6.44 11.15 25.10
N SER A 198 -5.85 11.92 26.01
CA SER A 198 -5.92 11.68 27.45
C SER A 198 -7.28 12.17 27.99
N PRO A 199 -7.97 11.40 28.85
CA PRO A 199 -9.27 11.77 29.42
C PRO A 199 -9.19 13.01 30.31
#